data_AF-S4RWH2-F1
#
_entry.id   AF-S4RWH2-F1
#
_cell.length_a   1.000
_cell.length_b   1.000
_cell.length_c   1.000
_cell.angle_alpha   90.00
_cell.angle_beta   90.00
_cell.angle_gamma   90.00
#
_symmetry.space_group_name_H-M   'P 1'
#
loop_
_entity.id
_entity.type
_entity.pdbx_description
1 polymer ?
#
loop_
_entity_poly.entity_id
_entity_poly.type
_entity_poly.pdbx_seq_one_letter_code
_entity_poly.pdbx_strand_id
1 'polypeptide(L)'
;EDGSCVQDGQRYSDKDVWKPQPCSICVCDSGSILCDDIVCEPLYDCPKTEIPFGECCPVCASRKKMLKSKPTRRGQKGEPGEVPETQGLRGPSGPQGPPGEQG
;
A
#
# COMPACT_ATOMS: atom_id res chain seq x y z
N GLU A 1 -10.73 11.69 -21.97
CA GLU A 1 -11.33 11.88 -20.64
C GLU A 1 -10.35 11.45 -19.56
N ASP A 2 -9.80 12.42 -18.83
CA ASP A 2 -9.00 12.19 -17.63
C ASP A 2 -10.01 11.74 -16.56
N GLY A 3 -10.18 10.42 -16.37
CA GLY A 3 -11.17 9.82 -15.46
C GLY A 3 -10.87 10.07 -13.96
N SER A 4 -10.21 11.19 -13.65
CA SER A 4 -9.84 11.59 -12.30
C SER A 4 -10.99 12.24 -11.56
N CYS A 5 -10.95 12.11 -10.24
CA CYS A 5 -11.92 12.67 -9.31
C CYS A 5 -11.28 13.78 -8.48
N VAL A 6 -12.08 14.72 -7.99
CA VAL A 6 -11.62 15.74 -7.04
C VAL A 6 -12.57 15.76 -5.85
N GLN A 7 -12.03 15.54 -4.65
CA GLN A 7 -12.76 15.60 -3.38
C GLN A 7 -11.96 16.42 -2.37
N ASP A 8 -12.61 17.34 -1.66
CA ASP A 8 -11.99 18.16 -0.61
C ASP A 8 -10.72 18.92 -1.07
N GLY A 9 -10.66 19.28 -2.36
CA GLY A 9 -9.52 19.94 -2.99
C GLY A 9 -8.36 19.01 -3.39
N GLN A 10 -8.47 17.70 -3.13
CA GLN A 10 -7.49 16.70 -3.52
C GLN A 10 -7.93 15.96 -4.80
N ARG A 11 -6.98 15.76 -5.72
CA ARG A 11 -7.20 14.99 -6.95
C ARG A 11 -6.83 13.52 -6.76
N TYR A 12 -7.69 12.65 -7.25
CA TYR A 12 -7.57 11.20 -7.23
C TYR A 12 -7.61 10.67 -8.67
N SER A 13 -6.75 9.73 -9.00
CA SER A 13 -6.72 9.05 -10.30
C SER A 13 -7.91 8.10 -10.44
N ASP A 14 -8.23 7.70 -11.67
CA ASP A 14 -9.20 6.62 -11.88
C ASP A 14 -8.76 5.36 -11.11
N LYS A 15 -9.70 4.72 -10.43
CA LYS A 15 -9.55 3.57 -9.54
C LYS A 15 -8.78 3.83 -8.23
N ASP A 16 -8.45 5.07 -7.91
CA ASP A 16 -7.94 5.39 -6.57
C ASP A 16 -9.00 5.09 -5.51
N VAL A 17 -8.55 4.56 -4.38
CA VAL A 17 -9.38 4.27 -3.19
C VAL A 17 -8.81 5.03 -2.01
N TRP A 18 -9.65 5.77 -1.29
CA TRP A 18 -9.23 6.54 -0.13
C TRP A 18 -10.27 6.49 1.00
N LYS A 19 -9.83 6.86 2.21
CA LYS A 19 -10.68 6.96 3.40
C LYS A 19 -10.71 8.41 3.88
N PRO A 20 -11.69 9.22 3.46
CA PRO A 20 -11.77 10.61 3.90
C PRO A 20 -12.07 10.72 5.40
N GLN A 21 -12.75 9.70 5.96
CA GLN A 21 -13.02 9.55 7.38
C GLN A 21 -12.74 8.11 7.81
N PRO A 22 -12.50 7.82 9.11
CA PRO A 22 -12.20 6.45 9.57
C PRO A 22 -13.26 5.43 9.15
N CYS A 23 -14.53 5.84 9.12
CA CYS A 23 -15.70 5.02 8.80
C CYS A 23 -16.24 5.15 7.37
N SER A 24 -15.56 5.88 6.48
CA SER A 24 -16.00 6.01 5.09
C SER A 24 -14.88 5.62 4.15
N ILE A 25 -15.23 4.90 3.09
CA ILE A 25 -14.31 4.51 2.02
C ILE A 25 -14.88 4.97 0.69
N CYS A 26 -14.05 5.63 -0.12
CA CYS A 26 -14.42 6.16 -1.41
C CYS A 26 -13.52 5.57 -2.50
N VAL A 27 -14.08 5.41 -3.70
CA VAL A 27 -13.36 5.04 -4.91
C VAL A 27 -13.68 6.04 -6.02
N CYS A 28 -12.67 6.36 -6.83
CA CYS A 28 -12.87 7.09 -8.07
C CYS A 28 -13.12 6.09 -9.19
N ASP A 29 -14.31 6.11 -9.77
CA ASP A 29 -14.71 5.28 -10.89
C ASP A 29 -15.00 6.16 -12.11
N SER A 30 -13.99 6.28 -12.98
CA SER A 30 -14.07 6.97 -14.27
C SER A 30 -14.66 8.39 -14.16
N GLY A 31 -14.16 9.14 -13.18
CA GLY A 31 -14.59 10.52 -12.88
C GLY A 31 -15.75 10.63 -11.87
N SER A 32 -16.35 9.51 -11.45
CA SER A 32 -17.38 9.49 -10.41
C SER A 32 -16.81 9.06 -9.07
N ILE A 33 -17.12 9.79 -8.00
CA ILE A 33 -16.75 9.38 -6.65
C ILE A 33 -17.89 8.52 -6.08
N LEU A 34 -17.56 7.29 -5.69
CA LEU A 34 -18.49 6.37 -5.02
C LEU A 34 -17.98 6.12 -3.60
N CYS A 35 -18.78 6.47 -2.59
CA CYS A 35 -18.42 6.27 -1.18
C CYS A 35 -19.39 5.30 -0.51
N ASP A 36 -18.86 4.50 0.40
CA ASP A 36 -19.62 3.59 1.25
C ASP A 36 -19.23 3.78 2.73
N ASP A 37 -20.18 3.51 3.61
CA ASP A 37 -20.01 3.65 5.06
C ASP A 37 -19.73 2.28 5.71
N ILE A 38 -18.74 2.27 6.61
CA ILE A 38 -18.34 1.07 7.33
C ILE A 38 -19.31 0.85 8.49
N VAL A 39 -20.09 -0.23 8.41
CA VAL A 39 -20.94 -0.69 9.51
C VAL A 39 -20.16 -1.68 10.39
N CYS A 40 -20.07 -1.39 11.68
CA CYS A 40 -19.35 -2.22 12.64
C CYS A 40 -20.21 -3.35 13.17
N GLU A 41 -19.58 -4.52 13.39
CA GLU A 41 -20.24 -5.64 14.05
C GLU A 41 -20.49 -5.34 15.54
N PRO A 42 -21.64 -5.75 16.09
CA PRO A 42 -21.91 -5.60 17.52
C PRO A 42 -20.97 -6.48 18.35
N LEU A 43 -20.37 -5.88 19.38
CA LEU A 43 -19.51 -6.59 20.33
C LEU A 43 -20.35 -7.11 21.51
N TYR A 44 -20.44 -8.43 21.63
CA TYR A 44 -21.07 -9.10 22.77
C TYR A 44 -20.01 -9.48 23.82
N ASP A 45 -20.39 -9.50 25.10
CA ASP A 45 -19.52 -9.88 26.23
C ASP A 45 -18.19 -9.13 26.32
N CYS A 46 -18.18 -7.85 25.93
CA CYS A 46 -17.01 -6.99 26.01
C CYS A 46 -17.14 -5.97 27.16
N PRO A 47 -16.41 -6.12 28.27
CA PRO A 47 -16.52 -5.20 29.41
C PRO A 47 -15.89 -3.83 29.15
N LYS A 48 -14.98 -3.73 28.17
CA LYS A 48 -14.33 -2.47 27.79
C LYS A 48 -14.04 -2.44 26.29
N THR A 49 -14.65 -1.48 25.61
CA THR A 49 -14.40 -1.19 24.20
C THR A 49 -13.42 -0.03 24.06
N GLU A 50 -12.58 -0.08 23.03
CA GLU A 50 -11.73 1.04 22.62
C GLU A 50 -11.74 1.15 21.10
N ILE A 51 -11.78 2.38 20.56
CA ILE A 51 -11.64 2.61 19.11
C ILE A 51 -10.17 3.00 18.87
N PRO A 52 -9.38 2.16 18.17
CA PRO A 52 -7.99 2.49 17.87
C PRO A 52 -7.90 3.74 16.99
N PHE A 53 -6.81 4.50 17.13
CA PHE A 53 -6.59 5.70 16.31
C PHE A 53 -6.56 5.35 14.82
N GLY A 54 -7.42 6.01 14.02
CA GLY A 54 -7.53 5.79 12.58
C GLY A 54 -8.48 4.64 12.17
N GLU A 55 -9.03 3.90 13.13
CA GLU A 55 -9.99 2.82 12.86
C GLU A 55 -11.43 3.30 13.01
N CYS A 56 -12.35 2.70 12.25
CA CYS A 56 -13.78 2.97 12.40
C CYS A 56 -14.37 2.25 13.61
N CYS A 57 -14.05 0.96 13.74
CA CYS A 57 -14.79 0.07 14.62
C CYS A 57 -14.14 -0.10 15.98
N PRO A 58 -14.96 -0.18 17.06
CA PRO A 58 -14.45 -0.50 18.37
C PRO A 58 -13.90 -1.92 18.40
N VAL A 59 -12.88 -2.13 19.21
CA VAL A 59 -12.35 -3.44 19.54
C VAL A 59 -12.49 -3.69 21.03
N CYS A 60 -12.58 -4.97 21.42
CA CYS A 60 -12.61 -5.30 22.83
C CYS A 60 -11.20 -5.19 23.44
N ALA A 61 -11.05 -4.31 24.43
CA ALA A 61 -9.81 -4.11 25.17
C ALA A 61 -9.55 -5.30 26.10
N SER A 62 -9.11 -6.43 25.54
CA SER A 62 -8.68 -7.59 26.32
C SER A 62 -7.41 -7.25 27.09
N ARG A 63 -7.34 -7.68 28.36
CA ARG A 63 -6.15 -7.58 29.25
C ARG A 63 -4.94 -8.39 28.76
N LYS A 64 -4.78 -8.62 27.46
CA LYS A 64 -3.60 -9.25 26.88
C LYS A 64 -3.36 -8.66 25.49
N LYS A 65 -2.29 -7.88 25.36
CA LYS A 65 -1.61 -7.59 24.09
C LYS A 65 -0.99 -8.86 23.47
N MET A 66 -1.74 -9.95 23.38
CA MET A 66 -1.31 -11.24 22.82
C MET A 66 -2.38 -11.90 21.93
N LEU A 67 -3.27 -11.10 21.34
CA LEU A 67 -4.08 -11.53 20.20
C LEU A 67 -3.96 -10.50 19.08
N LYS A 68 -2.74 -10.01 18.84
CA LYS A 68 -2.41 -9.51 17.51
C LYS A 68 -2.39 -10.72 16.59
N SER A 69 -3.55 -10.95 15.96
CA SER A 69 -3.70 -11.74 14.75
C SER A 69 -3.40 -13.24 14.94
N LYS A 70 -4.38 -14.11 14.62
CA LYS A 70 -4.00 -15.39 13.98
C LYS A 70 -2.94 -15.05 12.93
N PRO A 71 -1.79 -15.74 12.85
CA PRO A 71 -0.83 -15.45 11.80
C PRO A 71 -1.55 -15.76 10.48
N THR A 72 -1.99 -14.73 9.76
CA THR A 72 -2.32 -14.91 8.36
C THR A 72 -1.00 -15.37 7.75
N ARG A 73 -0.99 -16.57 7.15
CA ARG A 73 0.22 -17.09 6.52
C ARG A 73 0.63 -16.06 5.48
N ARG A 74 1.70 -15.30 5.76
CA ARG A 74 2.36 -14.52 4.72
C ARG A 74 2.76 -15.53 3.66
N GLY A 75 2.15 -15.45 2.48
CA GLY A 75 2.45 -16.36 1.37
C GLY A 75 3.95 -16.40 1.18
N GLN A 76 4.50 -17.60 1.05
CA GLN A 76 5.92 -17.77 0.77
C GLN A 76 6.21 -17.06 -0.55
N LYS A 77 7.20 -16.16 -0.58
CA LYS A 77 7.72 -15.63 -1.84
C LYS A 77 8.12 -16.84 -2.68
N GLY A 78 7.54 -17.00 -3.86
CA GLY A 78 7.92 -18.06 -4.79
C GLY A 78 9.42 -18.03 -5.08
N GLU A 79 10.02 -19.19 -5.29
CA GLU A 79 11.43 -19.29 -5.62
C GLU A 79 11.72 -18.49 -6.91
N PRO A 80 12.79 -17.68 -6.97
CA PRO A 80 13.17 -17.01 -8.21
C PRO A 80 13.40 -18.07 -9.29
N GLY A 81 12.75 -17.91 -10.46
CA GLY A 81 13.00 -18.80 -11.59
C GLY A 81 14.48 -18.75 -11.98
N GLU A 82 15.04 -19.90 -12.37
CA GLU A 82 16.40 -19.99 -12.88
C GLU A 82 16.51 -19.17 -14.17
N VAL A 83 17.15 -18.00 -14.08
CA VAL A 83 17.53 -17.23 -15.26
C VAL A 83 18.75 -17.93 -15.88
N PRO A 84 18.70 -18.33 -17.17
CA PRO A 84 19.90 -18.80 -17.84
C PRO A 84 20.92 -17.68 -17.88
N GLU A 85 22.11 -17.95 -17.37
CA GLU A 85 23.20 -16.99 -17.27
C GLU A 85 23.81 -16.76 -18.66
N THR A 86 23.13 -15.97 -19.51
CA THR A 86 23.76 -15.46 -20.72
C THR A 86 24.69 -14.32 -20.31
N GLN A 87 25.90 -14.66 -19.84
CA GLN A 87 26.97 -13.68 -19.69
C GLN A 87 27.35 -13.16 -21.08
N GLY A 88 26.77 -12.02 -21.47
CA GLY A 88 27.30 -11.24 -22.58
C GLY A 88 28.73 -10.84 -22.26
N LEU A 89 29.66 -11.09 -23.20
CA LEU A 89 31.07 -10.73 -23.03
C LEU A 89 31.17 -9.22 -22.73
N ARG A 90 31.91 -8.88 -21.67
CA ARG A 90 32.19 -7.47 -21.34
C ARG A 90 32.87 -6.81 -22.54
N GLY A 91 32.34 -5.66 -22.98
CA GLY A 91 32.93 -4.90 -24.08
C GLY A 91 34.38 -4.48 -23.80
N PRO A 92 35.18 -4.21 -24.84
CA PRO A 92 36.58 -3.83 -24.67
C PRO A 92 36.73 -2.49 -23.94
N SER A 93 37.86 -2.31 -23.24
CA SER A 93 38.24 -1.04 -22.63
C SER A 93 38.31 0.07 -23.69
N GLY A 94 37.90 1.28 -23.32
CA GLY A 94 38.02 2.46 -24.20
C GLY A 94 39.48 2.84 -24.50
N PRO A 95 39.72 3.64 -25.55
CA PRO A 95 41.07 4.11 -25.90
C PRO A 95 41.66 5.02 -24.82
N GLN A 96 42.99 5.01 -24.69
CA GLN A 96 43.72 5.90 -23.80
C GLN A 96 43.55 7.36 -24.25
N GLY A 97 43.34 8.27 -23.30
CA GLY A 97 43.21 9.70 -23.57
C GLY A 97 44.50 10.32 -24.12
N PRO A 98 44.42 11.51 -24.72
CA PRO A 98 45.59 12.21 -25.24
C PRO A 98 46.59 12.58 -24.11
N PRO A 99 47.90 12.65 -24.40
CA PRO A 99 48.90 13.13 -23.44
C PRO A 99 48.58 14.56 -22.95
N GLY A 100 48.83 14.83 -21.67
CA GLY A 100 48.69 16.17 -21.11
C GLY A 100 49.71 17.15 -21.67
N GLU A 101 49.31 18.41 -21.81
CA GLU A 101 50.17 19.49 -22.31
C GLU A 101 51.27 19.80 -21.27
N GLN A 102 52.54 19.87 -21.69
CA GLN A 102 53.65 20.31 -20.82
C GLN A 102 53.61 21.83 -20.69
N GLY A 103 53.60 22.32 -19.44
CA GLY A 103 53.61 23.75 -19.10
C GLY A 103 54.99 24.40 -19.18
#